data_AF-A0A1G3QW96-F1
#
_entry.id   AF-A0A1G3QW96-F1
#
_cell.length_a   1.000
_cell.length_b   1.000
_cell.length_c   1.000
_cell.angle_alpha   90.00
_cell.angle_beta   90.00
_cell.angle_gamma   90.00
#
_symmetry.space_group_name_H-M   'P 1'
#
loop_
_entity.id
_entity.type
_entity.pdbx_description
1 polymer ?
#
loop_
_entity_poly.entity_id
_entity_poly.type
_entity_poly.pdbx_seq_one_letter_code
_entity_poly.pdbx_strand_id
1 'polypeptide(L)'
;MKSSAEIVAKARKLGVALPAFNIAHLPMVAPVIRAVRDQRSFALVEVSRIDCLKFGARSMAAVAEEFRRHADPKHVRLHLDHVPVIDEDGNRVDWRASIAEALALAYASVMLDGSRPPWKGPGRP
;
A
#
# COMPACT_ATOMS: atom_id res chain seq x y z
N MET A 1 -0.06 -7.28 -18.62
CA MET A 1 -0.63 -7.50 -17.26
C MET A 1 -1.33 -6.20 -16.86
N LYS A 2 -2.51 -6.22 -16.23
CA LYS A 2 -3.22 -4.99 -15.85
C LYS A 2 -2.52 -4.31 -14.67
N SER A 3 -2.45 -2.99 -14.69
CA SER A 3 -1.99 -2.13 -13.59
C SER A 3 -3.01 -2.08 -12.45
N SER A 4 -2.56 -1.68 -11.26
CA SER A 4 -3.43 -1.47 -10.10
C SER A 4 -4.56 -0.49 -10.41
N ALA A 5 -4.27 0.59 -11.14
CA ALA A 5 -5.25 1.59 -11.57
C ALA A 5 -6.35 1.00 -12.47
N GLU A 6 -5.99 0.17 -13.44
CA GLU A 6 -6.96 -0.49 -14.33
C GLU A 6 -7.86 -1.48 -13.56
N ILE A 7 -7.32 -2.16 -12.55
CA ILE A 7 -8.08 -3.11 -11.73
C ILE A 7 -9.07 -2.35 -10.84
N VAL A 8 -8.65 -1.28 -10.17
CA VAL A 8 -9.54 -0.41 -9.38
C VAL A 8 -10.63 0.21 -10.25
N ALA A 9 -10.28 0.71 -11.45
CA ALA A 9 -11.26 1.26 -12.39
C ALA A 9 -12.28 0.20 -12.83
N LYS A 10 -11.85 -1.06 -13.02
CA LYS A 10 -12.76 -2.17 -13.31
C LYS A 10 -13.68 -2.48 -12.12
N ALA A 11 -13.14 -2.55 -10.90
CA ALA A 11 -13.93 -2.79 -9.69
C ALA A 11 -15.03 -1.72 -9.51
N ARG A 12 -14.68 -0.44 -9.72
CA ARG A 12 -15.64 0.67 -9.74
C ARG A 12 -16.74 0.48 -10.78
N LYS A 13 -16.39 0.13 -12.02
CA LYS A 13 -17.38 -0.12 -13.11
C LYS A 13 -18.35 -1.26 -12.79
N LEU A 14 -17.89 -2.26 -12.04
CA LEU A 14 -18.68 -3.41 -11.62
C LEU A 14 -19.47 -3.16 -10.32
N GLY A 15 -19.25 -2.02 -9.64
CA GLY A 15 -19.90 -1.73 -8.36
C GLY A 15 -19.44 -2.64 -7.22
N VAL A 16 -18.21 -3.16 -7.29
CA VAL A 16 -17.64 -4.06 -6.26
C VAL A 16 -16.49 -3.40 -5.52
N ALA A 17 -16.33 -3.74 -4.25
CA ALA A 17 -15.19 -3.33 -3.45
C ALA A 17 -13.94 -4.13 -3.84
N LEU A 18 -12.79 -3.46 -3.82
CA LEU A 18 -11.48 -4.08 -3.92
C LEU A 18 -10.81 -3.94 -2.55
N PRO A 19 -10.66 -5.01 -1.78
CA PRO A 19 -10.13 -4.92 -0.43
C PRO A 19 -8.63 -4.63 -0.43
N ALA A 20 -8.21 -3.93 0.62
CA ALA A 20 -6.85 -3.54 0.93
C ALA A 20 -6.57 -4.00 2.36
N PHE A 21 -5.54 -4.85 2.55
CA PHE A 21 -5.25 -5.48 3.84
C PHE A 21 -3.86 -5.07 4.35
N ASN A 22 -3.82 -4.32 5.45
CA ASN A 22 -2.57 -3.98 6.13
C ASN A 22 -1.89 -5.20 6.76
N ILE A 23 -0.58 -5.27 6.61
CA ILE A 23 0.31 -6.26 7.23
C ILE A 23 0.98 -5.62 8.44
N ALA A 24 0.31 -5.72 9.60
CA ALA A 24 0.89 -5.29 10.86
C ALA A 24 2.01 -6.22 11.35
N HIS A 25 2.07 -7.48 10.90
CA HIS A 25 3.09 -8.44 11.29
C HIS A 25 3.56 -9.32 10.11
N LEU A 26 4.88 -9.58 10.07
CA LEU A 26 5.55 -10.61 9.22
C LEU A 26 4.65 -11.77 8.78
N PRO A 27 4.22 -12.59 9.75
CA PRO A 27 3.48 -13.82 9.46
C PRO A 27 2.10 -13.63 8.82
N MET A 28 1.56 -12.40 8.74
CA MET A 28 0.25 -12.13 8.14
C MET A 28 0.27 -12.18 6.62
N VAL A 29 1.42 -11.95 5.97
CA VAL A 29 1.52 -11.87 4.51
C VAL A 29 0.98 -13.14 3.84
N ALA A 30 1.52 -14.29 4.23
CA ALA A 30 1.16 -15.57 3.64
C ALA A 30 -0.33 -15.95 3.81
N PRO A 31 -0.94 -15.91 5.02
CA PRO A 31 -2.36 -16.22 5.19
C PRO A 31 -3.28 -15.23 4.47
N VAL A 32 -2.96 -13.93 4.41
CA VAL A 32 -3.76 -12.95 3.65
C VAL A 32 -3.76 -13.30 2.17
N ILE A 33 -2.59 -13.54 1.57
CA ILE A 33 -2.49 -13.89 0.15
C ILE A 33 -3.23 -15.20 -0.14
N ARG A 34 -3.08 -16.21 0.72
CA ARG A 34 -3.81 -17.49 0.59
C ARG A 34 -5.33 -17.26 0.64
N ALA A 35 -5.83 -16.49 1.60
CA ALA A 35 -7.26 -16.22 1.73
C ALA A 35 -7.82 -15.53 0.47
N VAL A 36 -7.11 -14.54 -0.09
CA VAL A 36 -7.53 -13.84 -1.32
C VAL A 36 -7.59 -14.81 -2.51
N ARG A 37 -6.57 -15.67 -2.64
CA ARG A 37 -6.52 -16.69 -3.70
C ARG A 37 -7.64 -17.71 -3.57
N ASP A 38 -7.84 -18.25 -2.37
CA ASP A 38 -8.83 -19.30 -2.10
C ASP A 38 -10.26 -18.78 -2.33
N GLN A 39 -10.50 -17.47 -2.12
CA GLN A 39 -11.76 -16.79 -2.46
C GLN A 39 -11.87 -16.37 -3.94
N ARG A 40 -10.88 -16.70 -4.77
CA ARG A 40 -10.80 -16.29 -6.18
C ARG A 40 -11.00 -14.79 -6.37
N SER A 41 -10.51 -14.01 -5.41
CA SER A 41 -10.67 -12.56 -5.35
C SER A 41 -9.39 -11.85 -5.79
N PHE A 42 -9.44 -10.52 -5.84
CA PHE A 42 -8.27 -9.67 -6.00
C PHE A 42 -8.21 -8.66 -4.86
N ALA A 43 -7.03 -8.45 -4.29
CA ALA A 43 -6.81 -7.52 -3.18
C ALA A 43 -5.47 -6.79 -3.28
N LEU A 44 -5.36 -5.66 -2.58
CA LEU A 44 -4.07 -5.06 -2.24
C LEU A 44 -3.60 -5.61 -0.89
N VAL A 45 -2.34 -6.00 -0.83
CA VAL A 45 -1.62 -6.26 0.42
C VAL A 45 -0.83 -5.00 0.72
N GLU A 46 -0.96 -4.47 1.92
CA GLU A 46 -0.50 -3.12 2.20
C GLU A 46 0.36 -3.07 3.45
N VAL A 47 1.24 -2.08 3.52
CA VAL A 47 2.00 -1.78 4.73
C VAL A 47 2.09 -0.27 4.86
N SER A 48 1.88 0.22 6.07
CA SER A 48 2.05 1.62 6.43
C SER A 48 3.33 1.84 7.24
N ARG A 49 3.71 3.11 7.41
CA ARG A 49 4.79 3.48 8.33
C ARG A 49 4.50 3.05 9.77
N ILE A 50 3.23 3.12 10.20
CA ILE A 50 2.81 2.72 11.55
C ILE A 50 2.99 1.22 11.76
N ASP A 51 2.67 0.40 10.76
CA ASP A 51 2.89 -1.06 10.80
C ASP A 51 4.37 -1.40 11.06
N CYS A 52 5.29 -0.61 10.49
CA CYS A 52 6.73 -0.79 10.68
C CYS A 52 7.23 -0.27 12.03
N LEU A 53 6.75 0.90 12.47
CA LEU A 53 7.26 1.56 13.68
C LEU A 53 6.65 1.04 14.98
N LYS A 54 5.37 0.68 14.95
CA LYS A 54 4.61 0.33 16.17
C LYS A 54 4.23 -1.15 16.23
N PHE A 55 4.30 -1.88 15.11
CA PHE A 55 3.94 -3.29 15.04
C PHE A 55 5.09 -4.16 14.52
N GLY A 56 4.79 -5.39 14.10
CA GLY A 56 5.77 -6.40 13.71
C GLY A 56 6.05 -6.49 12.21
N ALA A 57 5.71 -5.47 11.41
CA ALA A 57 6.01 -5.45 9.98
C ALA A 57 7.50 -5.20 9.71
N ARG A 58 8.21 -4.62 10.69
CA ARG A 58 9.65 -4.32 10.70
C ARG A 58 10.08 -3.25 9.70
N SER A 59 9.82 -3.44 8.41
CA SER A 59 10.14 -2.49 7.34
C SER A 59 9.36 -2.78 6.06
N MET A 60 9.28 -1.79 5.16
CA MET A 60 8.76 -1.97 3.80
C MET A 60 9.53 -3.07 3.05
N ALA A 61 10.86 -3.07 3.15
CA ALA A 61 11.71 -4.08 2.52
C ALA A 61 11.39 -5.50 3.00
N ALA A 62 11.18 -5.67 4.32
CA ALA A 62 10.86 -6.97 4.90
C ALA A 62 9.48 -7.47 4.44
N VAL A 63 8.47 -6.60 4.40
CA VAL A 63 7.14 -6.95 3.87
C VAL A 63 7.22 -7.29 2.38
N ALA A 64 7.96 -6.50 1.60
CA ALA A 64 8.15 -6.76 0.17
C ALA A 64 8.86 -8.10 -0.09
N GLU A 65 9.86 -8.45 0.72
CA GLU A 65 10.53 -9.73 0.64
C GLU A 65 9.59 -10.89 0.94
N GLU A 66 8.85 -10.81 2.04
CA GLU A 66 7.89 -11.85 2.40
C GLU A 66 6.77 -11.95 1.36
N PHE A 67 6.28 -10.81 0.86
CA PHE A 67 5.27 -10.77 -0.21
C PHE A 67 5.75 -11.51 -1.45
N ARG A 68 6.99 -11.26 -1.90
CA ARG A 68 7.55 -11.93 -3.10
C ARG A 68 7.61 -13.45 -2.98
N ARG A 69 7.75 -14.00 -1.76
CA ARG A 69 7.78 -15.45 -1.54
C ARG A 69 6.43 -16.13 -1.78
N HIS A 70 5.33 -15.40 -1.62
CA HIS A 70 3.97 -15.96 -1.67
C HIS A 70 3.09 -15.36 -2.77
N ALA A 71 3.50 -14.24 -3.38
CA ALA A 71 2.67 -13.45 -4.27
C ALA A 71 2.17 -14.25 -5.48
N ASP A 72 0.86 -14.10 -5.76
CA ASP A 72 0.28 -14.45 -7.04
C ASP A 72 -0.21 -13.15 -7.73
N PRO A 73 0.47 -12.69 -8.79
CA PRO A 73 0.07 -11.51 -9.57
C PRO A 73 -1.37 -11.52 -10.11
N LYS A 74 -2.03 -12.69 -10.16
CA LYS A 74 -3.45 -12.81 -10.55
C LYS A 74 -4.40 -12.38 -9.42
N HIS A 75 -3.96 -12.44 -8.18
CA HIS A 75 -4.79 -12.25 -6.98
C HIS A 75 -4.36 -11.08 -6.11
N VAL A 76 -3.07 -10.71 -6.09
CA VAL A 76 -2.58 -9.68 -5.17
C VAL A 76 -1.57 -8.71 -5.79
N ARG A 77 -1.56 -7.49 -5.25
CA ARG A 77 -0.53 -6.47 -5.48
C ARG A 77 -0.10 -5.85 -4.16
N LEU A 78 1.16 -5.43 -4.10
CA LEU A 78 1.70 -4.75 -2.94
C LEU A 78 1.47 -3.23 -3.06
N HIS A 79 0.95 -2.62 -2.00
CA HIS A 79 0.67 -1.18 -1.89
C HIS A 79 1.40 -0.58 -0.68
N LEU A 80 1.96 0.62 -0.84
CA LEU A 80 2.48 1.41 0.28
C LEU A 80 1.34 2.31 0.76
N ASP A 81 0.85 2.02 1.95
CA ASP A 81 -0.28 2.70 2.54
C ASP A 81 0.16 3.95 3.32
N HIS A 82 -0.65 4.99 3.19
CA HIS A 82 -0.65 6.17 4.04
C HIS A 82 0.73 6.77 4.36
N VAL A 83 1.46 7.27 3.34
CA VAL A 83 2.68 8.07 3.56
C VAL A 83 2.28 9.51 3.83
N PRO A 84 2.33 10.02 5.07
CA PRO A 84 1.88 11.37 5.35
C PRO A 84 2.89 12.42 4.88
N VAL A 85 2.41 13.59 4.44
CA VAL A 85 3.28 14.78 4.28
C VAL A 85 3.62 15.40 5.64
N ILE A 86 2.67 15.38 6.55
CA ILE A 86 2.79 15.81 7.95
C ILE A 86 2.28 14.64 8.81
N ASP A 87 3.05 14.15 9.77
CA ASP A 87 2.64 13.03 10.63
C ASP A 87 1.63 13.42 11.71
N GLU A 88 1.25 12.46 12.56
CA GLU A 88 0.28 12.62 13.65
C GLU A 88 0.74 13.63 14.71
N ASP A 89 2.06 13.82 14.84
CA ASP A 89 2.69 14.74 15.80
C ASP A 89 2.96 16.13 15.19
N GLY A 90 2.55 16.35 13.93
CA GLY A 90 2.71 17.63 13.22
C GLY A 90 4.07 17.81 12.55
N ASN A 91 4.92 16.78 12.52
CA ASN A 91 6.25 16.85 11.93
C ASN A 91 6.21 16.58 10.42
N ARG A 92 7.10 17.25 9.68
CA ARG A 92 7.28 16.97 8.25
C ARG A 92 7.97 15.62 8.07
N VAL A 93 7.38 14.80 7.20
CA VAL A 93 7.95 13.51 6.81
C VAL A 93 8.62 13.62 5.46
N ASP A 94 9.77 12.96 5.30
CA ASP A 94 10.40 12.79 3.98
C ASP A 94 9.66 11.71 3.17
N TRP A 95 8.45 12.07 2.76
CA TRP A 95 7.58 11.20 1.97
C TRP A 95 8.18 10.87 0.59
N ARG A 96 9.07 11.71 0.06
CA ARG A 96 9.75 11.46 -1.21
C ARG A 96 10.69 10.27 -1.09
N ALA A 97 11.49 10.23 -0.02
CA ALA A 97 12.34 9.09 0.27
C ALA A 97 11.51 7.80 0.44
N SER A 98 10.38 7.84 1.17
CA SER A 98 9.52 6.66 1.35
C SER A 98 8.91 6.15 0.03
N ILE A 99 8.43 7.06 -0.83
CA ILE A 99 7.91 6.66 -2.16
C ILE A 99 9.02 6.10 -3.04
N ALA A 100 10.20 6.74 -3.06
CA ALA A 100 11.34 6.27 -3.83
C ALA A 100 11.78 4.87 -3.39
N GLU A 101 11.81 4.62 -2.08
CA GLU A 101 12.10 3.30 -1.52
C GLU A 101 11.07 2.25 -1.97
N ALA A 102 9.77 2.54 -1.86
CA ALA A 102 8.73 1.61 -2.30
C ALA A 102 8.81 1.31 -3.80
N LEU A 103 9.09 2.31 -4.64
CA LEU A 103 9.31 2.09 -6.06
C LEU A 103 10.53 1.19 -6.32
N ALA A 104 11.64 1.41 -5.60
CA ALA A 104 12.83 0.56 -5.68
C ALA A 104 12.57 -0.88 -5.22
N LEU A 105 11.65 -1.06 -4.26
CA LEU A 105 11.19 -2.37 -3.77
C LEU A 105 10.11 -3.02 -4.64
N ALA A 106 9.75 -2.40 -5.77
CA ALA A 106 8.75 -2.85 -6.73
C ALA A 106 7.31 -2.92 -6.18
N TYR A 107 6.94 -1.97 -5.30
CA TYR A 107 5.54 -1.75 -4.94
C TYR A 107 4.74 -1.33 -6.17
N ALA A 108 3.57 -1.93 -6.35
CA ALA A 108 2.74 -1.73 -7.55
C ALA A 108 1.77 -0.54 -7.41
N SER A 109 1.69 0.06 -6.23
CA SER A 109 0.86 1.21 -5.90
C SER A 109 1.39 1.88 -4.65
N VAL A 110 1.24 3.20 -4.53
CA VAL A 110 1.65 3.98 -3.35
C VAL A 110 0.58 5.03 -3.04
N MET A 111 0.39 5.37 -1.77
CA MET A 111 -0.50 6.43 -1.31
C MET A 111 0.31 7.54 -0.61
N LEU A 112 0.27 8.74 -1.19
CA LEU A 112 0.75 9.97 -0.55
C LEU A 112 -0.43 10.66 0.13
N ASP A 113 -0.39 10.78 1.45
CA ASP A 113 -1.40 11.48 2.22
C ASP A 113 -1.02 12.95 2.47
N GLY A 114 -1.59 13.80 1.64
CA GLY A 114 -1.52 15.27 1.76
C GLY A 114 -2.74 15.89 2.44
N SER A 115 -3.53 15.13 3.21
CA SER A 115 -4.78 15.60 3.79
C SER A 115 -4.62 16.58 4.96
N ARG A 116 -3.50 16.52 5.71
CA ARG A 116 -3.26 17.39 6.88
C ARG A 116 -2.85 18.83 6.54
N PRO A 117 -1.91 19.09 5.60
CA PRO A 117 -1.58 20.45 5.21
C PRO A 117 -2.81 21.21 4.69
N PRO A 118 -2.95 22.51 4.98
CA PRO A 118 -4.01 23.32 4.40
C PRO A 118 -3.88 23.34 2.88
N TRP A 119 -5.03 23.24 2.19
CA TRP A 119 -5.10 23.36 0.74
C TRP A 119 -4.53 24.71 0.30
N LYS A 120 -3.44 24.68 -0.48
CA LYS A 120 -2.83 25.90 -1.03
C LYS A 120 -3.38 26.33 -2.39
N GLY A 121 -4.36 25.60 -2.94
CA GLY A 121 -4.86 25.83 -4.29
C GLY A 121 -3.80 25.65 -5.37
N PRO A 122 -4.19 25.63 -6.65
CA PRO A 122 -3.27 26.11 -7.67
C PRO A 122 -3.04 27.59 -7.33
N GLY A 123 -1.79 28.00 -7.10
CA GLY A 123 -1.47 29.42 -7.06
C GLY A 123 -2.08 30.05 -8.31
N ARG A 124 -2.91 31.09 -8.14
CA ARG A 124 -3.37 31.85 -9.30
C ARG A 124 -2.12 32.25 -10.09
N PRO A 125 -2.09 32.06 -11.42
CA PRO A 125 -1.06 32.66 -12.25
C PRO A 125 -1.02 34.18 -12.03
#